data_AF-A0A0X1L2V2-F1
#
_entry.id   AF-A0A0X1L2V2-F1
#
_cell.length_a   1.000
_cell.length_b   1.000
_cell.length_c   1.000
_cell.angle_alpha   90.00
_cell.angle_beta   90.00
_cell.angle_gamma   90.00
#
_symmetry.space_group_name_H-M   'P 1'
#
loop_
_entity.id
_entity.type
_entity.pdbx_description
1 polymer ?
#
loop_
_entity_poly.entity_id
_entity_poly.type
_entity_poly.pdbx_seq_one_letter_code
_entity_poly.pdbx_strand_id
1 'polypeptide(L)' 'MFTEPQSNPELVNTVFENSTAKTIDTIDPIGANFAPSKNQYLSLLIERISSHKQCHRQDNGKLSDS' A
#
# COMPACT_ATOMS: atom_id res chain seq x y z
N MET A 1 3.26 1.67 -6.84
CA MET A 1 2.55 2.78 -6.16
C MET A 1 1.75 2.25 -4.99
N PHE A 2 1.49 3.11 -4.02
CA PHE A 2 0.51 2.90 -2.98
C PHE A 2 -0.80 3.60 -3.35
N THR A 3 -1.92 2.94 -3.11
CA THR A 3 -3.27 3.51 -3.28
C THR A 3 -3.97 3.55 -1.94
N GLU A 4 -5.13 4.19 -1.85
CA GLU A 4 -5.92 4.22 -0.62
C GLU A 4 -7.29 3.56 -0.83
N PRO A 5 -7.92 2.96 0.20
CA PRO A 5 -9.21 2.28 0.05
C PRO A 5 -10.32 3.20 -0.49
N GLN A 6 -10.28 4.47 -0.10
CA GLN A 6 -11.23 5.49 -0.56
C GLN A 6 -10.96 6.03 -1.97
N SER A 7 -9.85 5.65 -2.62
CA SER A 7 -9.55 6.10 -3.98
C SER A 7 -10.49 5.44 -4.98
N ASN A 8 -10.95 6.20 -5.99
CA ASN A 8 -11.69 5.62 -7.09
C ASN A 8 -10.77 4.71 -7.93
N PRO A 9 -11.05 3.40 -8.03
CA PRO A 9 -10.18 2.46 -8.73
C PRO A 9 -10.06 2.73 -10.23
N GLU A 10 -11.12 3.24 -10.88
CA GLU A 10 -11.09 3.59 -12.30
C GLU A 10 -10.13 4.76 -12.55
N LEU A 11 -10.18 5.78 -11.68
CA LEU A 11 -9.28 6.93 -11.77
C LEU A 11 -7.81 6.53 -11.54
N VAL A 12 -7.56 5.66 -10.55
CA VAL A 12 -6.22 5.13 -10.31
C VAL A 12 -5.69 4.41 -11.55
N ASN A 13 -6.50 3.54 -12.15
CA ASN A 13 -6.11 2.81 -13.36
C ASN A 13 -5.78 3.77 -14.52
N THR A 14 -6.59 4.82 -14.74
CA THR A 14 -6.33 5.82 -15.78
C THR A 14 -5.05 6.62 -15.53
N VAL A 15 -4.79 7.06 -14.29
CA VAL A 15 -3.59 7.85 -13.96
C VAL A 15 -2.30 7.07 -14.21
N PHE A 16 -2.32 5.76 -13.96
CA PHE A 16 -1.16 4.90 -14.12
C PHE A 16 -1.20 4.06 -15.41
N GLU A 17 -2.15 4.34 -16.30
CA GLU A 17 -2.27 3.69 -17.59
C GLU A 17 -0.98 3.92 -18.40
N ASN A 18 -0.41 2.86 -18.94
CA ASN A 18 0.88 2.85 -19.66
C ASN A 18 2.12 3.21 -18.82
N SER A 19 2.00 3.32 -17.50
CA SER A 19 3.18 3.42 -16.63
C SER A 19 3.76 2.03 -16.32
N THR A 20 5.04 1.98 -15.96
CA THR A 20 5.66 0.77 -15.39
C THR A 20 5.35 0.59 -13.91
N ALA A 21 4.61 1.52 -13.31
CA ALA A 21 4.27 1.50 -11.90
C ALA A 21 3.24 0.40 -11.64
N LYS A 22 3.61 -0.60 -10.84
CA LYS A 22 2.69 -1.63 -10.36
C LYS A 22 2.07 -1.17 -9.04
N THR A 23 0.80 -1.48 -8.81
CA THR A 23 0.23 -1.36 -7.45
C THR A 23 0.99 -2.32 -6.54
N ILE A 24 1.62 -1.75 -5.52
CA ILE A 24 2.43 -2.49 -4.55
C ILE A 24 1.55 -2.88 -3.37
N ASP A 25 0.72 -1.94 -2.92
CA ASP A 25 -0.22 -2.15 -1.84
C ASP A 25 -1.32 -1.07 -1.80
N THR A 26 -2.38 -1.34 -1.05
CA THR A 26 -3.38 -0.33 -0.66
C THR A 26 -3.15 0.02 0.79
N ILE A 27 -2.82 1.28 1.08
CA ILE A 27 -2.61 1.71 2.46
C ILE A 27 -3.85 2.43 2.99
N ASP A 28 -4.29 2.04 4.18
CA ASP A 28 -5.44 2.63 4.88
C ASP A 28 -4.98 3.69 5.90
N PRO A 29 -4.82 4.97 5.50
CA PRO A 29 -4.28 6.01 6.39
C PRO A 29 -5.18 6.34 7.58
N ILE A 30 -6.48 6.10 7.46
CA ILE A 30 -7.48 6.45 8.48
C ILE A 30 -7.94 5.23 9.27
N GLY A 31 -7.55 4.03 8.83
CA GLY A 31 -7.91 2.78 9.47
C GLY A 31 -9.39 2.49 9.37
N ALA A 32 -10.00 2.77 8.23
CA ALA A 32 -11.40 2.48 7.97
C ALA A 32 -11.72 0.99 8.19
N ASN A 33 -10.74 0.11 8.00
CA ASN A 33 -10.87 -1.33 8.21
C ASN A 33 -10.59 -1.78 9.66
N PHE A 34 -10.17 -0.89 10.55
CA PHE A 34 -9.93 -1.22 11.96
C PHE A 34 -11.16 -0.92 12.81
N ALA A 35 -11.60 -1.92 13.59
CA ALA A 35 -12.62 -1.70 14.60
C ALA A 35 -12.11 -0.69 15.67
N PRO A 36 -12.96 0.23 16.15
CA PRO A 36 -12.59 1.15 17.22
C PRO A 36 -12.09 0.40 18.45
N SER A 37 -10.86 0.69 18.87
CA SER A 37 -10.25 0.06 20.04
C SER A 37 -9.15 0.92 20.63
N LYS A 38 -8.77 0.64 21.88
CA LYS A 38 -7.62 1.30 22.55
C LYS A 38 -6.31 1.11 21.79
N ASN A 39 -6.21 0.08 20.96
CA ASN A 39 -5.01 -0.26 20.21
C ASN A 39 -5.06 0.18 18.74
N GLN A 40 -6.14 0.83 18.29
CA GLN A 40 -6.34 1.20 16.88
C GLN A 40 -5.16 2.00 16.32
N TYR A 41 -4.65 2.98 17.07
CA TYR A 41 -3.48 3.77 16.66
C TYR A 41 -2.22 2.92 16.50
N LEU A 42 -1.98 1.97 17.42
CA LEU A 42 -0.83 1.08 17.32
C LEU A 42 -0.96 0.12 16.12
N SER A 43 -2.17 -0.43 15.90
CA SER A 43 -2.46 -1.30 14.77
C SER A 43 -2.22 -0.59 13.43
N LEU A 44 -2.63 0.68 13.33
CA LEU A 44 -2.37 1.55 12.17
C LEU A 44 -0.87 1.72 11.90
N LEU A 45 -0.08 2.01 12.94
CA LEU A 45 1.37 2.18 12.78
C LEU A 45 2.06 0.89 12.31
N ILE A 46 1.65 -0.26 12.85
CA ILE A 46 2.21 -1.57 12.49
C ILE A 46 1.87 -1.92 11.03
N GLU A 47 0.63 -1.69 10.61
CA GLU A 47 0.17 -1.92 9.24
C GLU A 47 0.97 -1.04 8.26
N ARG A 48 1.14 0.25 8.57
CA ARG A 48 1.91 1.19 7.73
C ARG A 48 3.36 0.76 7.54
N ILE A 49 4.03 0.39 8.64
CA ILE A 49 5.43 -0.08 8.60
C ILE A 49 5.55 -1.36 7.76
N SER A 50 4.55 -2.25 7.87
CA SER A 50 4.53 -3.51 7.13
C SER A 50 4.36 -3.28 5.63
N SER A 51 3.40 -2.44 5.23
CA SER A 51 3.16 -2.07 3.83
C SER A 51 4.39 -1.39 3.21
N HIS A 52 5.06 -0.51 3.95
CA HIS A 52 6.32 0.11 3.49
C HIS A 52 7.45 -0.91 3.29
N LYS A 53 7.60 -1.88 4.20
CA LYS A 53 8.61 -2.96 4.06
C LYS A 53 8.33 -3.88 2.88
N GLN A 54 7.06 -4.09 2.51
CA GLN A 54 6.68 -4.92 1.38
C GLN A 54 7.13 -4.31 0.05
N CYS A 55 6.97 -2.99 -0.10
CA CYS A 55 7.49 -2.23 -1.24
C CYS A 55 8.99 -2.46 -1.45
N HIS A 56 9.80 -2.32 -0.41
CA HIS A 56 11.26 -2.50 -0.50
C HIS A 56 11.68 -3.94 -0.81
N ARG A 57 10.91 -4.95 -0.39
CA ARG A 57 11.21 -6.35 -0.71
C ARG A 57 10.96 -6.70 -2.17
N GLN A 58 9.96 -6.09 -2.80
CA GLN A 58 9.68 -6.30 -4.22
C GLN A 58 10.75 -5.69 -5.15
N ASP A 59 11.44 -4.63 -4.72
CA ASP A 59 12.60 -4.09 -5.45
C ASP A 59 13.84 -5.00 -5.32
N ASN A 60 14.07 -5.62 -4.16
CA ASN A 60 15.23 -6.49 -3.92
C ASN A 60 15.11 -7.89 -4.56
N GLY A 61 13.89 -8.37 -4.83
CA GLY A 61 13.67 -9.62 -5.56
C GLY A 61 14.00 -9.55 -7.05
N LYS A 62 14.34 -8.36 -7.56
CA LYS A 62 14.69 -8.14 -8.97
C LYS A 62 16.20 -8.14 -9.25
N LEU A 63 17.04 -8.14 -8.21
CA LEU A 63 18.51 -8.12 -8.33
C LEU A 63 19.13 -9.53 -8.28
N SER A 64 18.37 -10.58 -7.99
CA SER A 64 18.85 -11.97 -7.96
C SER A 64 18.70 -12.74 -9.28
N ASP A 65 18.01 -12.14 -10.27
CA ASP A 65 17.73 -12.76 -11.58
C ASP A 65 18.45 -12.00 -12.73
N SER A 66 19.66 -11.50 -12.50
CA SER A 66 20.50 -10.84 -13.54
C SER A 66 21.95 -11.28 -13.46
#